data_AF-A0A1I0PCP6-F1
#
_entry.id   AF-A0A1I0PCP6-F1
#
_cell.length_a   1.000
_cell.length_b   1.000
_cell.length_c   1.000
_cell.angle_alpha   90.00
_cell.angle_beta   90.00
_cell.angle_gamma   90.00
#
_symmetry.space_group_name_H-M   'P 1'
#
loop_
_entity.id
_entity.type
_entity.pdbx_description
1 polymer ?
#
loop_
_entity_poly.entity_id
_entity_poly.type
_entity_poly.pdbx_seq_one_letter_code
_entity_poly.pdbx_strand_id
1 'polypeptide(L)' 'MENPRAIGLPLLVLGTLTAGSSVSALLGESYAWTSLPGLADIAGTIGGLALALIGVAVLQQRGEFARQ' A
#
# COMPACT_ATOMS: atom_id res chain seq x y z
N MET A 1 -6.44 -24.73 -8.61
CA MET A 1 -6.94 -23.59 -7.81
C MET A 1 -5.76 -22.65 -7.61
N GLU A 2 -5.82 -21.42 -8.14
CA GLU A 2 -4.74 -20.43 -7.97
C GLU A 2 -4.55 -20.08 -6.48
N ASN A 3 -3.30 -20.06 -6.03
CA ASN A 3 -2.96 -19.77 -4.64
C ASN A 3 -3.22 -18.27 -4.38
N PRO A 4 -4.13 -17.89 -3.45
CA PRO A 4 -4.44 -16.49 -3.17
C PRO A 4 -3.23 -15.70 -2.67
N ARG A 5 -2.25 -16.38 -2.05
CA ARG A 5 -0.99 -15.79 -1.63
C ARG A 5 -0.10 -15.39 -2.81
N ALA A 6 -0.27 -16.01 -3.98
CA ALA A 6 0.50 -15.67 -5.17
C ALA A 6 0.18 -14.28 -5.73
N ILE A 7 -0.99 -13.72 -5.37
CA ILE A 7 -1.45 -12.40 -5.84
C ILE A 7 -1.57 -11.42 -4.67
N GLY A 8 -2.19 -11.82 -3.55
CA GLY A 8 -2.45 -10.92 -2.43
C GLY A 8 -1.19 -10.50 -1.66
N LEU A 9 -0.22 -11.40 -1.50
CA LEU A 9 1.00 -11.14 -0.73
C LEU A 9 1.96 -10.17 -1.47
N PRO A 10 2.20 -10.31 -2.79
CA PRO A 10 2.93 -9.32 -3.56
C PRO A 10 2.25 -7.95 -3.57
N LEU A 11 0.92 -7.88 -3.70
CA LEU A 11 0.18 -6.61 -3.64
C LEU A 11 0.28 -5.94 -2.27
N LEU A 12 0.20 -6.72 -1.19
CA LEU A 12 0.41 -6.24 0.17
C LEU A 12 1.81 -5.64 0.35
N VAL A 13 2.84 -6.37 -0.07
CA VAL A 13 4.24 -5.94 0.09
C VAL A 13 4.52 -4.70 -0.76
N LEU A 14 4.10 -4.71 -2.03
CA LEU A 14 4.29 -3.56 -2.91
C LEU A 14 3.56 -2.33 -2.36
N GLY A 15 2.32 -2.48 -1.93
CA GLY A 15 1.54 -1.38 -1.37
C GLY A 15 2.15 -0.80 -0.10
N THR A 16 2.59 -1.66 0.83
CA THR A 16 3.22 -1.22 2.08
C THR A 16 4.58 -0.56 1.86
N LEU A 17 5.40 -1.08 0.93
CA LEU A 17 6.67 -0.44 0.58
C LEU A 17 6.48 0.92 -0.09
N THR A 18 5.56 1.02 -1.05
CA THR A 18 5.25 2.29 -1.72
C THR A 18 4.73 3.32 -0.71
N ALA A 19 3.73 2.94 0.11
CA ALA A 19 3.19 3.83 1.13
C ALA A 19 4.25 4.25 2.15
N GLY A 20 5.07 3.31 2.63
CA GLY A 20 6.14 3.60 3.58
C GLY A 20 7.17 4.58 3.04
N SER A 21 7.63 4.37 1.80
CA SER A 21 8.60 5.25 1.15
C SER A 21 8.07 6.68 0.95
N SER A 22 6.82 6.81 0.50
CA SER A 22 6.18 8.11 0.29
C SER A 22 5.86 8.83 1.60
N VAL A 23 5.47 8.10 2.66
CA VAL A 23 5.27 8.68 3.99
C VAL A 23 6.60 9.15 4.59
N SER A 24 7.68 8.38 4.44
CA SER A 24 9.01 8.80 4.87
C SER A 24 9.48 10.07 4.14
N ALA A 25 9.19 10.20 2.84
CA ALA A 25 9.46 11.43 2.09
C ALA A 25 8.66 12.63 2.62
N LEU A 26 7.35 12.44 2.88
CA LEU A 26 6.46 13.49 3.41
C LEU A 26 6.84 13.94 4.83
N LEU A 27 7.28 13.02 5.68
CA LEU A 27 7.71 13.33 7.04
C LEU A 27 9.12 13.92 7.09
N GLY A 28 9.99 13.56 6.13
CA GLY A 28 11.34 14.10 5.99
C GLY A 28 11.37 15.54 5.49
N GLU A 29 10.36 15.96 4.72
CA GLU A 29 10.28 17.32 4.17
C GLU A 29 9.06 18.10 4.69
N SER A 30 9.23 18.76 5.85
CA SER A 30 8.16 19.51 6.54
C SER A 30 7.50 20.64 5.72
N TYR A 31 8.09 21.06 4.59
CA TYR A 31 7.55 22.10 3.70
C TYR A 31 7.10 21.58 2.32
N ALA A 32 7.18 20.27 2.06
CA ALA A 32 6.90 19.72 0.73
C ALA A 32 5.40 19.66 0.38
N TRP A 33 4.50 19.84 1.35
CA TRP A 33 3.06 19.63 1.22
C TRP A 33 2.38 20.46 0.12
N THR A 34 2.94 21.62 -0.23
CA THR A 34 2.41 22.50 -1.30
C THR A 34 3.21 22.40 -2.60
N SER A 35 4.29 21.61 -2.60
CA SER A 35 5.16 21.43 -3.76
C SER A 35 4.68 20.27 -4.63
N LEU A 36 4.96 20.35 -5.93
CA LEU A 36 4.67 19.27 -6.88
C LEU A 36 5.21 17.89 -6.43
N PRO A 37 6.45 17.76 -5.89
CA PRO A 37 6.94 16.49 -5.37
C PRO A 37 6.16 16.01 -4.13
N GLY A 38 5.83 16.88 -3.19
CA GLY A 38 5.01 16.45 -2.05
C GLY A 38 3.59 16.03 -2.43
N LEU A 39 2.99 16.63 -3.47
CA LEU A 39 1.73 16.13 -4.04
C LEU A 39 1.88 14.74 -4.66
N ALA A 40 3.01 14.47 -5.33
CA ALA A 40 3.30 13.14 -5.86
C ALA A 40 3.51 12.12 -4.73
N ASP A 41 4.14 12.49 -3.63
CA ASP A 41 4.30 11.63 -2.46
C ASP A 41 2.97 11.37 -1.73
N ILE A 42 2.07 12.35 -1.67
CA ILE A 42 0.70 12.14 -1.15
C ILE A 42 -0.04 11.13 -2.03
N ALA A 43 0.02 11.31 -3.35
CA ALA A 43 -0.60 10.38 -4.29
C ALA A 43 0.01 8.97 -4.17
N GLY A 44 1.33 8.86 -4.04
CA GLY A 44 2.05 7.60 -3.81
C GLY A 44 1.64 6.92 -2.51
N THR A 45 1.47 7.69 -1.44
CA THR A 45 0.99 7.19 -0.14
C THR A 45 -0.42 6.61 -0.24
N ILE A 46 -1.34 7.35 -0.86
CA ILE A 46 -2.73 6.89 -1.06
C ILE A 46 -2.77 5.66 -1.96
N GLY A 47 -2.04 5.67 -3.07
CA GLY A 47 -1.95 4.55 -4.00
C GLY A 47 -1.37 3.29 -3.35
N GLY A 48 -0.28 3.45 -2.58
CA GLY A 48 0.35 2.36 -1.82
C GLY A 48 -0.60 1.77 -0.78
N LEU A 49 -1.31 2.61 -0.02
CA LEU A 49 -2.32 2.16 0.94
C LEU A 49 -3.47 1.41 0.28
N ALA A 50 -4.00 1.94 -0.83
CA ALA A 50 -5.05 1.27 -1.60
C ALA A 50 -4.58 -0.11 -2.09
N LEU A 51 -3.36 -0.20 -2.61
CA LEU A 51 -2.79 -1.47 -3.08
C LEU A 51 -2.61 -2.48 -1.93
N ALA A 52 -2.16 -2.01 -0.76
CA ALA A 52 -2.02 -2.84 0.43
C ALA A 52 -3.38 -3.37 0.90
N LEU A 53 -4.41 -2.52 0.94
CA LEU A 53 -5.78 -2.92 1.29
C LEU A 53 -6.37 -3.91 0.30
N ILE A 54 -6.10 -3.75 -1.01
CA ILE A 54 -6.48 -4.73 -2.02
C ILE A 54 -5.78 -6.07 -1.76
N GLY A 55 -4.46 -6.05 -1.45
CA GLY A 55 -3.72 -7.25 -1.06
C GLY A 55 -4.33 -7.96 0.15
N VAL A 56 -4.69 -7.20 1.20
CA VAL A 56 -5.42 -7.73 2.36
C VAL A 56 -6.77 -8.31 1.95
N ALA A 57 -7.56 -7.59 1.16
CA ALA A 57 -8.89 -8.04 0.73
C ALA A 57 -8.82 -9.34 -0.09
N VAL A 58 -7.81 -9.48 -0.96
CA VAL A 58 -7.56 -10.71 -1.73
C VAL A 58 -7.20 -11.88 -0.81
N LEU A 59 -6.37 -11.64 0.22
CA LEU A 59 -6.03 -12.65 1.22
C LEU A 59 -7.23 -13.03 2.10
N GLN A 60 -8.10 -12.08 2.44
CA GLN A 60 -9.29 -12.29 3.26
C GLN A 60 -10.43 -12.99 2.51
N GLN A 61 -10.77 -12.55 1.29
CA GLN A 61 -11.86 -13.13 0.48
C GLN A 61 -11.68 -14.61 0.16
N ARG A 62 -10.43 -15.11 0.17
CA ARG A 62 -10.11 -16.49 -0.17
C ARG A 62 -9.88 -17.40 1.05
N GLY A 63 -10.20 -16.93 2.26
CA GLY A 63 -10.37 -17.80 3.43
C GLY A 63 -9.14 -18.04 4.29
N GLU A 64 -8.08 -17.22 4.16
CA GLU A 64 -6.92 -17.30 5.05
C GLU A 64 -7.20 -16.64 6.43
N PHE A 65 -8.10 -15.64 6.48
CA PHE A 65 -8.49 -14.93 7.72
C PHE A 65 -9.97 -15.08 8.11
N ALA A 66 -10.82 -15.60 7.22
CA ALA A 66 -12.24 -15.82 7.51
C ALA A 66 -12.51 -17.04 8.42
N ARG A 67 -11.46 -17.75 8.87
CA ARG A 67 -11.52 -18.86 9.85
C ARG A 67 -10.93 -18.47 11.21
N GLN A 68 -11.20 -17.26 11.70
CA GLN A 68 -11.05 -16.93 13.12
C GLN A 68 -12.42 -16.68 13.73
#